data_AF-A0A2A5H7K0-F1
#
_entry.id   AF-A0A2A5H7K0-F1
#
_cell.length_a   1.000
_cell.length_b   1.000
_cell.length_c   1.000
_cell.angle_alpha   90.00
_cell.angle_beta   90.00
_cell.angle_gamma   90.00
#
_symmetry.space_group_name_H-M   'P 1'
#
loop_
_entity.id
_entity.type
_entity.pdbx_description
1 polymer ?
#
loop_
_entity_poly.entity_id
_entity_poly.type
_entity_poly.pdbx_seq_one_letter_code
_entity_poly.pdbx_strand_id
1 'polypeptide(L)'
;MEEIARGKFVLVVLSKKYLESIYCMQELMYMYRRGLGRRDELFKQIVPVIVDDLGDIKRATGRLKYVKYWKAEHQELQEGMKGLECYEMGAQDRSEYLALGEFTSQVSDILAWTADVLMPQAIDGKEKSIEAVVELLKTKIAGTQ
;
A
#
# COMPACT_ATOMS: atom_id res chain seq x y z
N MET A 1 -10.36 5.81 -8.10
CA MET A 1 -10.44 5.84 -6.62
C MET A 1 -11.81 6.31 -6.08
N GLU A 2 -12.60 7.08 -6.85
CA GLU A 2 -13.97 7.46 -6.45
C GLU A 2 -14.95 6.28 -6.36
N GLU A 3 -14.71 5.19 -7.09
CA GLU A 3 -15.55 3.98 -7.00
C GLU A 3 -15.25 3.11 -5.78
N ILE A 4 -14.00 3.05 -5.33
CA ILE A 4 -13.60 2.36 -4.09
C ILE A 4 -14.25 3.03 -2.87
N ALA A 5 -14.45 4.35 -2.92
CA ALA A 5 -15.12 5.12 -1.87
C ALA A 5 -16.63 4.83 -1.71
N ARG A 6 -17.26 4.10 -2.65
CA ARG A 6 -18.67 3.66 -2.57
C ARG A 6 -18.82 2.25 -2.00
N GLY A 7 -17.74 1.48 -1.89
CA GLY A 7 -17.75 0.16 -1.26
C GLY A 7 -17.91 0.28 0.26
N LYS A 8 -18.78 -0.55 0.86
CA LYS A 8 -18.89 -0.64 2.33
C LYS A 8 -17.59 -1.16 2.98
N PHE A 9 -16.80 -1.92 2.24
CA PHE A 9 -15.52 -2.47 2.66
C PHE A 9 -14.49 -2.43 1.52
N VAL A 10 -13.21 -2.28 1.87
CA VAL A 10 -12.05 -2.29 0.98
C VAL A 10 -11.12 -3.42 1.39
N LEU A 11 -10.95 -4.41 0.51
CA LEU A 11 -10.02 -5.51 0.71
C LEU A 11 -8.61 -5.07 0.32
N VAL A 12 -7.64 -5.16 1.24
CA VAL A 12 -6.24 -4.82 0.97
C VAL A 12 -5.40 -6.09 1.10
N VAL A 13 -4.96 -6.63 -0.04
CA VAL A 13 -4.15 -7.84 -0.09
C VAL A 13 -2.67 -7.47 -0.02
N LEU A 14 -2.10 -7.54 1.18
CA LEU A 14 -0.71 -7.23 1.46
C LEU A 14 0.19 -8.41 1.08
N SER A 15 1.09 -8.15 0.13
CA SER A 15 2.18 -9.03 -0.28
C SER A 15 3.44 -8.22 -0.54
N LYS A 16 4.58 -8.88 -0.71
CA LYS A 16 5.80 -8.19 -1.15
C LYS A 16 5.58 -7.47 -2.49
N LYS A 17 4.91 -8.14 -3.44
CA LYS A 17 4.55 -7.57 -4.75
C LYS A 17 3.66 -6.33 -4.61
N TYR A 18 2.74 -6.31 -3.64
CA TYR A 18 1.93 -5.13 -3.34
C TYR A 18 2.80 -3.96 -2.85
N LEU A 19 3.75 -4.22 -1.95
CA LEU A 19 4.64 -3.19 -1.40
C LEU A 19 5.72 -2.69 -2.38
N GLU A 20 5.91 -3.39 -3.49
CA GLU A 20 6.83 -3.07 -4.60
C GLU A 20 6.09 -2.60 -5.87
N SER A 21 4.76 -2.47 -5.83
CA SER A 21 3.97 -1.97 -6.96
C SER A 21 3.60 -0.50 -6.79
N ILE A 22 3.86 0.32 -7.82
CA ILE A 22 3.58 1.76 -7.80
C ILE A 22 2.09 2.02 -7.54
N TYR A 23 1.20 1.35 -8.27
CA TYR A 23 -0.24 1.51 -8.10
C TYR A 23 -0.71 1.16 -6.69
N CYS A 24 -0.27 0.02 -6.17
CA CYS A 24 -0.61 -0.43 -4.82
C CYS A 24 -0.07 0.52 -3.74
N MET A 25 1.16 1.02 -3.90
CA MET A 25 1.74 1.97 -2.95
C MET A 25 1.09 3.35 -3.02
N GLN A 26 0.62 3.81 -4.19
CA GLN A 26 -0.19 5.01 -4.31
C GLN A 26 -1.51 4.88 -3.55
N GLU A 27 -2.19 3.73 -3.67
CA GLU A 27 -3.40 3.44 -2.90
C GLU A 27 -3.12 3.38 -1.38
N LEU A 28 -2.03 2.71 -0.99
CA LEU A 28 -1.63 2.63 0.42
C LEU A 28 -1.31 4.01 1.01
N MET A 29 -0.64 4.86 0.25
CA MET A 29 -0.40 6.25 0.61
C MET A 29 -1.67 7.06 0.77
N TYR A 30 -2.61 6.90 -0.16
CA TYR A 30 -3.91 7.56 -0.07
C TYR A 30 -4.65 7.13 1.20
N MET A 31 -4.63 5.84 1.53
CA MET A 31 -5.19 5.32 2.79
C MET A 31 -4.47 5.86 4.01
N TYR A 32 -3.14 5.90 4.02
CA TYR A 32 -2.33 6.47 5.10
C TYR A 32 -2.72 7.93 5.36
N ARG A 33 -2.73 8.77 4.32
CA ARG A 33 -3.07 10.20 4.43
C ARG A 33 -4.50 10.42 4.95
N ARG A 34 -5.47 9.64 4.49
CA ARG A 34 -6.85 9.73 5.01
C ARG A 34 -6.97 9.21 6.44
N GLY A 35 -6.26 8.13 6.76
CA GLY A 35 -6.23 7.52 8.08
C GLY A 35 -5.62 8.43 9.16
N LEU A 36 -4.71 9.34 8.79
CA LEU A 36 -4.17 10.35 9.70
C LEU A 36 -5.23 11.32 10.24
N GLY A 37 -6.29 11.61 9.49
CA GLY A 37 -7.36 12.53 9.89
C GLY A 37 -8.65 11.86 10.37
N ARG A 38 -8.92 10.61 9.97
CA ARG A 38 -10.18 9.89 10.27
C ARG A 38 -9.92 8.41 10.56
N ARG A 39 -9.16 8.15 11.62
CA ARG A 39 -8.78 6.78 12.04
C ARG A 39 -10.00 5.85 12.09
N ASP A 40 -11.00 6.15 12.91
CA ASP A 40 -11.99 5.13 13.30
C ASP A 40 -13.01 4.75 12.22
N GLU A 41 -13.32 5.63 11.28
CA GLU A 41 -14.32 5.38 10.22
C GLU A 41 -13.72 4.60 9.04
N LEU A 42 -12.50 4.96 8.64
CA LEU A 42 -11.82 4.32 7.52
C LEU A 42 -11.41 2.88 7.88
N PHE A 43 -10.99 2.65 9.12
CA PHE A 43 -10.55 1.31 9.56
C PHE A 43 -11.66 0.28 9.60
N LYS A 44 -12.90 0.68 9.88
CA LYS A 44 -14.05 -0.23 9.87
C LYS A 44 -14.31 -0.79 8.46
N GLN A 45 -13.92 -0.06 7.43
CA GLN A 45 -14.12 -0.45 6.04
C GLN A 45 -12.93 -1.25 5.50
N ILE A 46 -11.71 -1.07 6.00
CA ILE A 46 -10.53 -1.78 5.49
C ILE A 46 -10.46 -3.20 6.07
N VAL A 47 -10.35 -4.20 5.19
CA VAL A 47 -10.07 -5.58 5.53
C VAL A 47 -8.70 -5.95 4.97
N PRO A 48 -7.63 -5.93 5.78
CA PRO A 48 -6.32 -6.34 5.31
C PRO A 48 -6.20 -7.87 5.31
N VAL A 49 -5.55 -8.41 4.27
CA VAL A 49 -5.22 -9.84 4.13
C VAL A 49 -3.74 -9.94 3.81
N ILE A 50 -2.98 -10.69 4.60
CA ILE A 50 -1.55 -10.90 4.34
C ILE A 50 -1.40 -12.25 3.65
N VAL A 51 -0.96 -12.25 2.40
CA VAL A 51 -0.84 -13.47 1.58
C VAL A 51 0.59 -13.96 1.43
N ASP A 52 1.58 -13.10 1.69
CA ASP A 52 3.00 -13.42 1.58
C ASP A 52 3.81 -12.89 2.77
N ASP A 53 5.05 -13.36 2.90
CA ASP A 53 5.97 -12.78 3.88
C ASP A 53 6.33 -11.35 3.45
N LEU A 54 5.86 -10.36 4.21
CA LEU A 54 6.21 -8.95 4.01
C LEU A 54 7.61 -8.63 4.55
N GLY A 55 8.27 -9.60 5.18
CA GLY A 55 9.44 -9.40 6.01
C GLY A 55 9.09 -8.71 7.34
N ASP A 56 10.12 -8.39 8.11
CA ASP A 56 9.95 -7.72 9.42
C ASP A 56 9.73 -6.20 9.26
N ILE A 57 8.58 -5.79 8.74
CA ILE A 57 8.21 -4.38 8.62
C ILE A 57 7.87 -3.73 9.98
N LYS A 58 7.76 -4.52 11.06
CA LYS A 58 7.63 -4.01 12.44
C LYS A 58 8.93 -3.34 12.89
N ARG A 59 10.08 -3.79 12.39
CA ARG A 59 11.38 -3.17 12.67
C ARG A 59 11.84 -2.26 11.54
N ALA A 60 12.54 -1.19 11.93
CA ALA A 60 13.13 -0.25 10.97
C ALA A 60 14.06 -0.95 9.96
N THR A 61 14.82 -1.96 10.40
CA THR A 61 15.73 -2.73 9.53
C THR A 61 15.00 -3.44 8.38
N GLY A 62 13.79 -3.95 8.59
CA GLY A 62 12.98 -4.52 7.52
C GLY A 62 12.40 -3.44 6.61
N ARG A 63 11.89 -2.34 7.18
CA ARG A 63 11.38 -1.20 6.39
C ARG A 63 12.44 -0.56 5.49
N LEU A 64 13.68 -0.47 5.98
CA LEU A 64 14.80 0.05 5.19
C LEU A 64 15.10 -0.76 3.93
N LYS A 65 14.69 -2.04 3.85
CA LYS A 65 14.79 -2.82 2.61
C LYS A 65 13.90 -2.22 1.51
N TYR A 66 12.67 -1.83 1.87
CA TYR A 66 11.74 -1.18 0.95
C TYR A 66 12.17 0.25 0.61
N VAL A 67 12.76 0.99 1.58
CA VAL A 67 13.37 2.30 1.28
C VAL A 67 14.45 2.16 0.21
N LYS A 68 15.32 1.14 0.32
CA LYS A 68 16.37 0.87 -0.68
C LYS A 68 15.78 0.48 -2.03
N TYR A 69 14.75 -0.35 -2.04
CA TYR A 69 14.04 -0.74 -3.27
C TYR A 69 13.51 0.50 -4.01
N TRP A 70 12.65 1.30 -3.36
CA TRP A 70 12.07 2.49 -3.99
C TRP A 70 13.11 3.55 -4.37
N LYS A 71 14.20 3.64 -3.62
CA LYS A 71 15.33 4.49 -3.99
C LYS A 71 16.00 4.04 -5.28
N ALA A 72 16.17 2.73 -5.49
CA ALA A 72 16.74 2.19 -6.71
C ALA A 72 15.84 2.50 -7.92
N GLU A 73 14.53 2.23 -7.81
CA GLU A 73 13.55 2.52 -8.87
C GLU A 73 13.55 4.02 -9.24
N HIS A 74 13.57 4.91 -8.24
CA HIS A 74 13.63 6.35 -8.48
C HIS A 74 14.93 6.77 -9.18
N GLN A 75 16.06 6.18 -8.80
CA GLN A 75 17.36 6.48 -9.42
C GLN A 75 17.44 5.97 -10.86
N GLU A 76 16.86 4.81 -11.16
CA GLU A 76 16.79 4.27 -12.50
C GLU A 76 15.99 5.18 -13.43
N LEU A 77 14.81 5.63 -13.01
CA LEU A 77 14.01 6.56 -13.79
C LEU A 77 14.69 7.93 -13.93
N GLN A 78 15.30 8.43 -12.85
CA GLN A 78 16.05 9.68 -12.87
C GLN A 78 17.21 9.66 -13.88
N GLU A 79 17.91 8.53 -14.00
CA GLU A 79 18.96 8.35 -15.01
C GLU A 79 18.39 8.35 -16.43
N GLY A 80 17.29 7.62 -16.66
CA GLY A 80 16.61 7.57 -17.95
C GLY A 80 16.06 8.93 -18.42
N MET A 81 15.78 9.83 -17.48
CA MET A 81 15.31 11.20 -17.76
C MET A 81 16.45 12.19 -18.05
N LYS A 82 17.73 11.84 -17.85
CA LYS A 82 18.82 12.79 -18.05
C LYS A 82 18.91 13.25 -19.51
N GLY A 83 18.97 14.56 -19.69
CA GLY A 83 19.05 15.18 -21.02
C GLY A 83 17.70 15.29 -21.73
N LEU A 84 16.60 14.90 -21.07
CA LEU A 84 15.24 15.15 -21.54
C LEU A 84 14.69 16.43 -20.91
N GLU A 85 13.99 17.22 -21.72
CA GLU A 85 13.23 18.37 -21.27
C GLU A 85 11.84 17.96 -20.78
N CYS A 86 11.24 18.79 -19.93
CA CYS A 86 9.93 18.49 -19.32
C CYS A 86 8.80 18.24 -20.34
N TYR A 87 8.88 18.86 -21.53
CA TYR A 87 7.88 18.72 -22.59
C TYR A 87 8.07 17.44 -23.45
N GLU A 88 9.24 16.80 -23.36
CA GLU A 88 9.55 15.56 -24.09
C GLU A 88 9.02 14.32 -23.35
N MET A 89 8.66 14.48 -22.08
CA MET A 89 8.12 13.41 -21.25
C MET A 89 6.60 13.36 -21.29
N GLY A 90 6.03 12.16 -21.16
CA GLY A 90 4.60 11.99 -20.99
C GLY A 90 4.12 12.50 -19.62
N ALA A 91 2.83 12.80 -19.50
CA ALA A 91 2.24 13.14 -18.20
C ALA A 91 2.33 11.98 -17.21
N GLN A 92 2.25 10.75 -17.71
CA GLN A 92 2.36 9.54 -16.92
C GLN A 92 3.77 9.37 -16.35
N ASP A 93 4.81 9.52 -17.18
CA ASP A 93 6.21 9.40 -16.75
C ASP A 93 6.57 10.44 -15.67
N ARG A 94 6.10 11.68 -15.84
CA ARG A 94 6.26 12.73 -14.83
C ARG A 94 5.56 12.38 -13.52
N SER A 95 4.33 11.87 -13.60
CA SER A 95 3.56 11.44 -12.43
C SER A 95 4.24 10.28 -11.70
N GLU A 96 4.81 9.35 -12.45
CA GLU A 96 5.56 8.22 -11.92
C GLU A 96 6.83 8.68 -11.20
N TYR A 97 7.62 9.56 -11.81
CA TYR A 97 8.81 10.14 -11.19
C TYR A 97 8.50 10.81 -9.85
N LEU A 98 7.43 11.63 -9.81
CA LEU A 98 7.00 12.28 -8.57
C LEU A 98 6.56 11.27 -7.51
N ALA A 99 5.83 10.23 -7.90
CA ALA A 99 5.39 9.18 -6.99
C ALA A 99 6.57 8.38 -6.41
N LEU A 100 7.54 8.01 -7.25
CA LEU A 100 8.76 7.33 -6.83
C LEU A 100 9.55 8.19 -5.83
N GLY A 101 9.74 9.47 -6.13
CA GLY A 101 10.40 10.41 -5.21
C GLY A 101 9.67 10.49 -3.87
N GLU A 102 8.34 10.50 -3.90
CA GLU A 102 7.54 10.49 -2.68
C GLU A 102 7.69 9.20 -1.87
N PHE A 103 7.66 8.03 -2.52
CA PHE A 103 7.85 6.74 -1.85
C PHE A 103 9.17 6.67 -1.10
N THR A 104 10.27 7.17 -1.69
CA THR A 104 11.57 7.15 -1.00
C THR A 104 11.56 7.88 0.34
N SER A 105 10.73 8.92 0.48
CA SER A 105 10.64 9.73 1.69
C SER A 105 9.66 9.20 2.72
N GLN A 106 8.59 8.52 2.29
CA GLN A 106 7.46 8.16 3.16
C GLN A 106 7.27 6.66 3.39
N VAL A 107 7.91 5.78 2.59
CA VAL A 107 7.64 4.33 2.67
C VAL A 107 7.92 3.76 4.05
N SER A 108 8.94 4.24 4.76
CA SER A 108 9.21 3.79 6.13
C SER A 108 8.05 4.11 7.09
N ASP A 109 7.47 5.30 6.99
CA ASP A 109 6.38 5.71 7.89
C ASP A 109 5.07 5.01 7.54
N ILE A 110 4.80 4.85 6.24
CA ILE A 110 3.63 4.12 5.73
C ILE A 110 3.70 2.65 6.17
N LEU A 111 4.87 2.02 6.09
CA LEU A 111 5.04 0.63 6.53
C LEU A 111 4.98 0.49 8.04
N ALA A 112 5.48 1.46 8.80
CA ALA A 112 5.30 1.48 10.26
C ALA A 112 3.81 1.58 10.61
N TRP A 113 3.09 2.51 9.99
CA TRP A 113 1.64 2.62 10.12
C TRP A 113 0.92 1.33 9.70
N THR A 114 1.32 0.71 8.59
CA THR A 114 0.74 -0.55 8.12
C THR A 114 0.92 -1.65 9.16
N ALA A 115 2.10 -1.74 9.78
CA ALA A 115 2.40 -2.71 10.82
C ALA A 115 1.62 -2.48 12.11
N ASP A 116 1.43 -1.22 12.50
CA ASP A 116 0.76 -0.87 13.75
C ASP A 116 -0.77 -0.84 13.64
N VAL A 117 -1.30 -0.61 12.42
CA VAL A 117 -2.72 -0.32 12.20
C VAL A 117 -3.40 -1.40 11.38
N LEU A 118 -2.80 -1.83 10.27
CA LEU A 118 -3.44 -2.79 9.37
C LEU A 118 -3.16 -4.23 9.78
N MET A 119 -1.91 -4.56 10.12
CA MET A 119 -1.53 -5.94 10.47
C MET A 119 -2.25 -6.53 11.69
N PRO A 120 -2.58 -5.80 12.78
CA PRO A 120 -3.25 -6.39 13.94
C PRO A 120 -4.66 -6.95 13.64
N GLN A 121 -5.32 -6.42 12.61
CA GLN A 121 -6.64 -6.83 12.15
C GLN A 121 -6.59 -7.63 10.85
N ALA A 122 -5.38 -7.97 10.39
CA ALA A 122 -5.17 -8.67 9.14
C ALA A 122 -5.52 -10.15 9.26
N ILE A 123 -6.15 -10.65 8.20
CA ILE A 123 -6.41 -12.07 8.04
C ILE A 123 -5.13 -12.69 7.48
N ASP A 124 -4.64 -13.75 8.12
CA ASP A 124 -3.59 -14.58 7.54
C ASP A 124 -4.18 -15.36 6.35
N GLY A 125 -3.71 -15.01 5.16
CA GLY A 125 -4.11 -15.60 3.88
C GLY A 125 -3.19 -16.71 3.41
N LYS A 126 -2.07 -16.99 4.09
CA LYS A 126 -1.16 -18.10 3.71
C LYS A 126 -1.74 -19.47 4.01
N GLU A 127 -2.50 -19.58 5.11
CA GLU A 127 -3.12 -20.85 5.54
C GLU A 127 -4.59 -20.96 5.11
N LYS A 128 -5.20 -19.85 4.67
CA LYS A 128 -6.62 -19.79 4.34
C LYS A 128 -6.83 -19.86 2.84
N SER A 129 -7.60 -20.84 2.41
CA SER A 129 -8.10 -20.89 1.04
C SER A 129 -8.91 -19.61 0.74
N ILE A 130 -9.03 -19.23 -0.53
CA ILE A 130 -9.77 -18.04 -0.98
C ILE A 130 -11.20 -18.05 -0.39
N GLU A 131 -11.79 -19.23 -0.27
CA GLU A 131 -13.11 -19.47 0.32
C GLU A 131 -13.17 -19.04 1.79
N ALA A 132 -12.13 -19.30 2.58
CA ALA A 132 -12.07 -18.90 3.98
C ALA A 132 -11.94 -17.38 4.15
N VAL A 133 -11.24 -16.69 3.23
CA VAL A 133 -11.20 -15.23 3.19
C VAL A 133 -12.58 -14.67 2.82
N VAL A 134 -13.26 -15.28 1.84
CA VAL A 134 -14.62 -14.89 1.42
C VAL A 134 -15.63 -15.08 2.55
N GLU A 135 -15.60 -16.18 3.29
CA GLU A 135 -16.51 -16.40 4.43
C GLU A 135 -16.27 -15.42 5.59
N LEU A 136 -15.01 -15.07 5.86
CA LEU A 136 -14.65 -14.01 6.81
C LEU A 136 -15.20 -12.64 6.39
N LEU A 137 -15.11 -12.32 5.09
CA LEU A 137 -15.68 -11.09 4.54
C LEU A 137 -17.21 -11.08 4.69
N LYS A 138 -17.89 -12.19 4.37
CA LYS A 138 -19.35 -12.31 4.57
C LYS A 138 -19.73 -12.08 6.04
N THR A 139 -18.98 -12.64 6.98
CA THR A 139 -19.24 -12.47 8.42
C THR A 139 -19.06 -11.02 8.87
N LYS A 140 -17.98 -10.34 8.45
CA LYS A 140 -17.77 -8.91 8.73
C LYS A 140 -18.86 -8.02 8.13
N ILE A 141 -19.29 -8.33 6.89
CA ILE A 141 -20.36 -7.60 6.22
C ILE A 141 -21.70 -7.78 6.96
N ALA A 142 -22.01 -9.00 7.43
CA ALA A 142 -23.25 -9.31 8.12
C ALA A 142 -23.32 -8.72 9.55
N GLY A 143 -22.20 -8.66 10.27
CA GLY A 143 -22.15 -8.12 11.65
C GLY A 143 -22.11 -6.59 11.76
N THR A 144 -22.22 -5.87 10.63
CA THR A 144 -22.22 -4.39 10.58
C THR A 144 -23.63 -3.82 10.30
N GLN A 145 -24.69 -4.61 10.51
CA GLN A 145 -26.09 -4.16 10.52
C GLN A 145 -26.55 -3.73 11.91
#